data_AF-A0A1K0J2L6-F1
#
_entry.id   AF-A0A1K0J2L6-F1
#
_cell.length_a   1.000
_cell.length_b   1.000
_cell.length_c   1.000
_cell.angle_alpha   90.00
_cell.angle_beta   90.00
_cell.angle_gamma   90.00
#
_symmetry.space_group_name_H-M   'P 1'
#
loop_
_entity.id
_entity.type
_entity.pdbx_description
1 polymer ?
#
loop_
_entity_poly.entity_id
_entity_poly.type
_entity_poly.pdbx_seq_one_letter_code
_entity_poly.pdbx_strand_id
1 'polypeptide(L)'
;AWNVHLIHINKSAAFYLPFSRFWELLVGALLAHVFSSDQSGSRGGDGISSWGLRLQTIAESALFRQLVSFLGLTCLVVGVIVIYPRSLFPGWLALLPVVGAALIIYGGEKTWINRYLLSNRFMVAIGLISYPLYLWHWALLSFAQIWGPIFIEQRLLIVGLSLMFSWLTYRLIEKPLRNRQFIRKKSSVLIGLMIAILAVGFILTSNGFSERGVNTLSQFEQSAQDGSDGGFVIQGCGLSDLAFKEYFAGCFEDRREPAKFALVGDSKAMALFPGLVRS
;
A
#
# COMPACT_ATOMS: atom_id res chain seq x y z
N ALA A 1 0.86 5.40 -20.97
CA ALA A 1 2.10 6.19 -21.16
C ALA A 1 2.56 6.85 -19.84
N TRP A 2 1.74 7.71 -19.22
CA TRP A 2 2.11 8.44 -17.99
C TRP A 2 2.54 7.54 -16.81
N ASN A 3 1.79 6.46 -16.54
CA ASN A 3 2.12 5.48 -15.50
C ASN A 3 3.49 4.80 -15.71
N VAL A 4 3.80 4.41 -16.95
CA VAL A 4 5.08 3.76 -17.32
C VAL A 4 6.25 4.74 -17.23
N HIS A 5 6.03 6.03 -17.47
CA HIS A 5 7.09 7.03 -17.29
C HIS A 5 7.38 7.29 -15.80
N LEU A 6 6.33 7.42 -14.99
CA LEU A 6 6.43 7.70 -13.56
C LEU A 6 7.11 6.59 -12.76
N ILE A 7 6.95 5.32 -13.14
CA ILE A 7 7.55 4.21 -12.41
C ILE A 7 9.09 4.20 -12.47
N HIS A 8 9.67 4.75 -13.55
CA HIS A 8 11.12 4.87 -13.70
C HIS A 8 11.71 6.02 -12.87
N ILE A 9 10.89 7.03 -12.55
CA ILE A 9 11.31 8.21 -11.78
C ILE A 9 11.07 7.99 -10.29
N ASN A 10 9.84 7.61 -9.92
CA ASN A 10 9.46 7.39 -8.53
C ASN A 10 8.34 6.34 -8.43
N LYS A 11 8.72 5.13 -8.01
CA LYS A 11 7.82 3.98 -7.86
C LYS A 11 6.68 4.26 -6.87
N SER A 12 6.96 4.97 -5.78
CA SER A 12 5.98 5.30 -4.76
C SER A 12 4.92 6.27 -5.30
N ALA A 13 5.35 7.32 -5.99
CA ALA A 13 4.41 8.26 -6.62
C ALA A 13 3.55 7.58 -7.70
N ALA A 14 4.15 6.71 -8.51
CA ALA A 14 3.42 5.91 -9.50
C ALA A 14 2.35 5.01 -8.86
N PHE A 15 2.58 4.53 -7.64
CA PHE A 15 1.64 3.67 -6.92
C PHE A 15 0.48 4.44 -6.28
N TYR A 16 0.75 5.57 -5.62
CA TYR A 16 -0.24 6.31 -4.81
C TYR A 16 -1.06 7.34 -5.58
N LEU A 17 -0.55 7.86 -6.71
CA LEU A 17 -1.27 8.89 -7.45
C LEU A 17 -2.47 8.32 -8.22
N PRO A 18 -3.68 8.91 -8.10
CA PRO A 18 -4.88 8.40 -8.77
C PRO A 18 -4.77 8.49 -10.30
N PHE A 19 -4.05 9.49 -10.82
CA PHE A 19 -3.88 9.71 -12.26
C PHE A 19 -3.20 8.54 -12.98
N SER A 20 -2.25 7.86 -12.32
CA SER A 20 -1.54 6.73 -12.91
C SER A 20 -2.40 5.47 -12.99
N ARG A 21 -3.47 5.38 -12.19
CA ARG A 21 -4.36 4.21 -12.05
C ARG A 21 -5.77 4.41 -12.60
N PHE A 22 -6.11 5.64 -13.00
CA PHE A 22 -7.45 6.00 -13.49
C PHE A 22 -7.97 5.07 -14.60
N TRP A 23 -7.09 4.61 -15.48
CA TRP A 23 -7.45 3.71 -16.58
C TRP A 23 -7.98 2.34 -16.10
N GLU A 24 -7.53 1.84 -14.95
CA GLU A 24 -8.01 0.56 -14.37
C GLU A 24 -9.50 0.67 -14.02
N LEU A 25 -9.91 1.79 -13.43
CA LEU A 25 -11.31 2.10 -13.10
C LEU A 25 -12.14 2.36 -14.36
N LEU A 26 -11.57 3.02 -15.37
CA LEU A 26 -12.24 3.28 -16.65
C LEU A 26 -12.64 1.99 -17.36
N VAL A 27 -11.77 0.97 -17.38
CA VAL A 27 -12.09 -0.35 -17.97
C VAL A 27 -13.30 -0.97 -17.28
N GLY A 28 -13.37 -0.90 -15.95
CA GLY A 28 -14.53 -1.38 -15.19
C GLY A 28 -15.80 -0.58 -15.49
N ALA A 29 -15.71 0.74 -15.60
CA ALA A 29 -16.85 1.61 -15.93
C ALA A 29 -17.40 1.36 -17.34
N LEU A 30 -16.51 1.16 -18.32
CA LEU A 30 -16.90 0.82 -19.70
C LEU A 30 -17.60 -0.55 -19.76
N LEU A 31 -17.07 -1.56 -19.06
CA LEU A 31 -17.74 -2.86 -18.96
C LEU A 31 -19.12 -2.74 -18.32
N ALA A 32 -19.22 -2.02 -17.20
CA ALA A 32 -20.50 -1.80 -16.54
C ALA A 32 -21.52 -1.11 -17.47
N HIS A 33 -21.08 -0.15 -18.28
CA HIS A 33 -21.92 0.51 -19.25
C HIS A 33 -22.48 -0.48 -20.28
N VAL A 34 -21.61 -1.32 -20.87
CA VAL A 34 -21.99 -2.36 -21.84
C VAL A 34 -23.02 -3.35 -21.27
N PHE A 35 -22.86 -3.77 -20.00
CA PHE A 35 -23.82 -4.66 -19.34
C PHE A 35 -25.12 -3.96 -18.91
N SER A 36 -25.05 -2.67 -18.57
CA SER A 36 -26.25 -1.89 -18.19
C SER A 36 -27.16 -1.60 -19.37
N SER A 37 -26.60 -1.39 -20.58
CA SER A 37 -27.38 -1.23 -21.80
C SER A 37 -28.13 -2.51 -22.21
N ASP A 38 -27.61 -3.68 -21.84
CA ASP A 38 -28.21 -4.99 -22.13
C ASP A 38 -29.50 -5.22 -21.32
N GLN A 39 -29.51 -4.84 -20.04
CA GLN A 39 -30.71 -4.95 -19.18
C GLN A 39 -31.78 -3.88 -19.47
N SER A 40 -31.43 -2.79 -20.13
CA SER A 40 -32.36 -1.70 -20.48
C SER A 40 -33.10 -1.90 -21.82
N GLY A 41 -32.97 -3.08 -22.45
CA GLY A 41 -33.70 -3.42 -23.69
C GLY A 41 -35.17 -3.80 -23.52
N SER A 42 -35.70 -3.82 -22.28
CA SER A 42 -37.10 -4.21 -22.00
C SER A 42 -38.07 -3.02 -21.82
N ARG A 43 -37.59 -1.76 -21.91
CA ARG A 43 -38.45 -0.58 -21.82
C ARG A 43 -38.10 0.47 -22.89
N GLY A 44 -38.76 0.32 -24.03
CA GLY A 44 -39.06 1.24 -25.14
C GLY A 44 -38.29 2.57 -25.33
N GLY A 45 -37.90 2.83 -26.59
CA GLY A 45 -37.77 4.19 -27.13
C GLY A 45 -36.44 4.53 -27.81
N ASP A 46 -36.41 4.33 -29.12
CA ASP A 46 -35.76 5.13 -30.19
C ASP A 46 -34.25 5.43 -30.22
N GLY A 47 -33.62 4.95 -31.31
CA GLY A 47 -32.85 5.82 -32.21
C GLY A 47 -31.33 5.74 -32.21
N ILE A 48 -30.66 5.31 -31.13
CA ILE A 48 -29.19 5.41 -31.00
C ILE A 48 -28.52 4.03 -30.71
N SER A 49 -29.28 2.94 -30.61
CA SER A 49 -28.83 1.63 -30.12
C SER A 49 -28.19 0.68 -31.15
N SER A 50 -28.02 1.10 -32.41
CA SER A 50 -27.61 0.18 -33.50
C SER A 50 -26.16 -0.31 -33.43
N TRP A 51 -25.29 0.31 -32.62
CA TRP A 51 -23.91 -0.17 -32.38
C TRP A 51 -23.82 -1.23 -31.27
N GLY A 52 -24.81 -1.29 -30.35
CA GLY A 52 -24.85 -2.30 -29.28
C GLY A 52 -25.36 -3.68 -29.77
N LEU A 53 -26.29 -3.67 -30.73
CA LEU A 53 -26.94 -4.90 -31.22
C LEU A 53 -26.06 -5.77 -32.13
N ARG A 54 -25.03 -5.23 -32.79
CA ARG A 54 -24.15 -6.01 -33.70
C ARG A 54 -23.06 -6.82 -33.00
N LEU A 55 -22.72 -6.50 -31.75
CA LEU A 55 -21.82 -7.33 -30.93
C LEU A 55 -22.56 -8.46 -30.20
N GLN A 56 -23.88 -8.32 -30.03
CA GLN A 56 -24.73 -9.27 -29.31
C GLN A 56 -24.88 -10.60 -30.06
N THR A 57 -24.95 -10.58 -31.39
CA THR A 57 -25.19 -11.79 -32.20
C THR A 57 -23.98 -12.72 -32.34
N ILE A 58 -22.76 -12.26 -32.07
CA ILE A 58 -21.54 -13.11 -32.02
C ILE A 58 -21.28 -13.63 -30.59
N ALA A 59 -21.81 -12.95 -29.57
CA ALA A 59 -21.56 -13.20 -28.14
C ALA A 59 -22.56 -14.16 -27.44
N GLU A 60 -23.42 -14.83 -28.21
CA GLU A 60 -24.50 -15.70 -27.69
C GLU A 60 -24.11 -17.16 -27.45
N SER A 61 -23.00 -17.65 -28.03
CA SER A 61 -22.62 -19.04 -27.79
C SER A 61 -22.06 -19.21 -26.36
N ALA A 62 -22.65 -20.12 -25.59
CA ALA A 62 -22.20 -20.45 -24.24
C ALA A 62 -20.70 -20.84 -24.22
N LEU A 63 -20.21 -21.42 -25.32
CA LEU A 63 -18.81 -21.77 -25.53
C LEU A 63 -17.89 -20.54 -25.56
N PHE A 64 -18.27 -19.47 -26.27
CA PHE A 64 -17.46 -18.25 -26.32
C PHE A 64 -17.30 -17.64 -24.93
N ARG A 65 -18.38 -17.56 -24.15
CA ARG A 65 -18.34 -17.04 -22.77
C ARG A 65 -17.47 -17.90 -21.85
N GLN A 66 -17.49 -19.21 -22.04
CA GLN A 66 -16.62 -20.14 -21.31
C GLN A 66 -15.14 -19.92 -21.67
N LEU A 67 -14.82 -19.82 -22.96
CA LEU A 67 -13.45 -19.54 -23.43
C LEU A 67 -12.94 -18.20 -22.90
N VAL A 68 -13.77 -17.16 -22.93
CA VAL A 68 -13.42 -15.85 -22.39
C VAL A 68 -13.16 -15.90 -20.88
N SER A 69 -13.98 -16.63 -20.10
CA SER A 69 -13.72 -16.80 -18.66
C SER A 69 -12.43 -17.59 -18.39
N PHE A 70 -12.16 -18.62 -19.20
CA PHE A 70 -10.94 -19.42 -19.07
C PHE A 70 -9.68 -18.62 -19.41
N LEU A 71 -9.76 -17.82 -20.47
CA LEU A 71 -8.70 -16.88 -20.85
C LEU A 71 -8.47 -15.86 -19.74
N GLY A 72 -9.54 -15.29 -19.18
CA GLY A 72 -9.45 -14.36 -18.06
C GLY A 72 -8.79 -14.96 -16.82
N LEU A 73 -9.17 -16.20 -16.45
CA LEU A 73 -8.54 -16.93 -15.35
C LEU A 73 -7.05 -17.20 -15.63
N THR A 74 -6.73 -17.59 -16.86
CA THR A 74 -5.34 -17.82 -17.28
C THR A 74 -4.51 -16.54 -17.15
N CYS A 75 -5.03 -15.39 -17.61
CA CYS A 75 -4.38 -14.11 -17.43
C CYS A 75 -4.14 -13.76 -15.95
N LEU A 76 -5.10 -14.06 -15.06
CA LEU A 76 -4.91 -13.86 -13.61
C LEU A 76 -3.81 -14.76 -13.04
N VAL A 77 -3.82 -16.06 -13.38
CA VAL A 77 -2.81 -17.02 -12.89
C VAL A 77 -1.42 -16.64 -13.39
N VAL A 78 -1.30 -16.29 -14.68
CA VAL A 78 -0.05 -15.80 -15.26
C VAL A 78 0.39 -14.51 -14.56
N GLY A 79 -0.54 -13.58 -14.29
CA GLY A 79 -0.26 -12.37 -13.53
C GLY A 79 0.34 -12.67 -12.15
N VAL A 80 -0.23 -13.62 -11.40
CA VAL A 80 0.28 -14.02 -10.07
C VAL A 80 1.70 -14.60 -10.15
N ILE A 81 2.02 -15.38 -11.19
CA ILE A 81 3.33 -16.01 -11.35
C ILE A 81 4.39 -15.00 -11.82
N VAL A 82 4.00 -14.10 -12.74
CA VAL A 82 4.92 -13.15 -13.38
C VAL A 82 5.19 -11.91 -12.50
N ILE A 83 4.27 -11.54 -11.60
CA ILE A 83 4.45 -10.39 -10.71
C ILE A 83 5.27 -10.81 -9.48
N TYR A 84 6.57 -10.49 -9.50
CA TYR A 84 7.50 -10.74 -8.37
C TYR A 84 7.95 -9.43 -7.71
N PRO A 85 8.47 -9.44 -6.45
CA PRO A 85 8.79 -8.22 -5.69
C PRO A 85 9.80 -7.27 -6.34
N ARG A 86 10.63 -7.75 -7.27
CA ARG A 86 11.60 -6.93 -8.01
C ARG A 86 11.05 -6.40 -9.35
N SER A 87 9.83 -6.80 -9.73
CA SER A 87 9.19 -6.30 -10.95
C SER A 87 8.76 -4.84 -10.80
N LEU A 88 8.75 -4.09 -11.90
CA LEU A 88 8.29 -2.70 -11.94
C LEU A 88 6.76 -2.67 -11.84
N PHE A 89 6.25 -2.57 -10.61
CA PHE A 89 4.83 -2.37 -10.31
C PHE A 89 4.54 -0.96 -9.74
N PRO A 90 3.47 -0.26 -10.15
CA PRO A 90 2.49 -0.60 -11.19
C PRO A 90 2.94 -0.13 -12.58
N GLY A 91 3.10 -1.05 -13.54
CA GLY A 91 3.50 -0.79 -14.93
C GLY A 91 2.68 -1.62 -15.91
N TRP A 92 3.25 -2.01 -17.06
CA TRP A 92 2.56 -2.84 -18.06
C TRP A 92 2.05 -4.17 -17.49
N LEU A 93 2.71 -4.69 -16.46
CA LEU A 93 2.32 -5.91 -15.75
C LEU A 93 0.93 -5.79 -15.09
N ALA A 94 0.45 -4.59 -14.81
CA ALA A 94 -0.90 -4.37 -14.28
C ALA A 94 -2.01 -4.61 -15.33
N LEU A 95 -1.68 -4.62 -16.63
CA LEU A 95 -2.67 -4.95 -17.68
C LEU A 95 -3.15 -6.40 -17.59
N LEU A 96 -2.27 -7.34 -17.25
CA LEU A 96 -2.61 -8.75 -17.10
C LEU A 96 -3.76 -8.97 -16.09
N PRO A 97 -3.67 -8.50 -14.82
CA PRO A 97 -4.75 -8.68 -13.87
C PRO A 97 -6.00 -7.87 -14.24
N VAL A 98 -5.85 -6.67 -14.82
CA VAL A 98 -7.00 -5.83 -15.20
C VAL A 98 -7.79 -6.44 -16.35
N VAL A 99 -7.11 -6.87 -17.42
CA VAL A 99 -7.73 -7.56 -18.55
C VAL A 99 -8.26 -8.92 -18.12
N GLY A 100 -7.53 -9.67 -17.29
CA GLY A 100 -7.99 -10.94 -16.75
C GLY A 100 -9.30 -10.80 -15.96
N ALA A 101 -9.37 -9.82 -15.07
CA ALA A 101 -10.58 -9.51 -14.31
C ALA A 101 -11.72 -9.04 -15.22
N ALA A 102 -11.44 -8.17 -16.19
CA ALA A 102 -12.40 -7.69 -17.19
C ALA A 102 -13.03 -8.85 -17.99
N LEU A 103 -12.22 -9.81 -18.45
CA LEU A 103 -12.67 -10.98 -19.20
C LEU A 103 -13.54 -11.92 -18.33
N ILE A 104 -13.16 -12.13 -17.07
CA ILE A 104 -13.96 -12.93 -16.13
C ILE A 104 -15.33 -12.30 -15.89
N ILE A 105 -15.37 -10.98 -15.69
CA ILE A 105 -16.62 -10.22 -15.51
C ILE A 105 -17.45 -10.30 -16.80
N TYR A 106 -16.83 -10.13 -17.96
CA TYR A 106 -17.50 -10.20 -19.25
C TYR A 106 -18.09 -11.59 -19.54
N GLY A 107 -17.42 -12.67 -19.14
CA GLY A 107 -17.94 -14.02 -19.26
C GLY A 107 -19.27 -14.24 -18.52
N GLY A 108 -19.51 -13.48 -17.46
CA GLY A 108 -20.76 -13.50 -16.70
C GLY A 108 -20.92 -14.71 -15.77
N GLU A 109 -21.99 -14.71 -14.99
CA GLU A 109 -22.22 -15.68 -13.91
C GLU A 109 -22.47 -17.13 -14.39
N LYS A 110 -22.88 -17.31 -15.65
CA LYS A 110 -23.30 -18.62 -16.20
C LYS A 110 -22.12 -19.52 -16.61
N THR A 111 -20.89 -19.02 -16.58
CA THR A 111 -19.72 -19.81 -16.99
C THR A 111 -19.30 -20.77 -15.89
N TRP A 112 -18.74 -21.92 -16.28
CA TRP A 112 -18.39 -22.98 -15.33
C TRP A 112 -17.44 -22.49 -14.23
N ILE A 113 -16.42 -21.70 -14.63
CA ILE A 113 -15.43 -21.11 -13.71
C ILE A 113 -16.12 -20.18 -12.71
N ASN A 114 -16.96 -19.26 -13.19
CA ASN A 114 -17.59 -18.30 -12.30
C ASN A 114 -18.58 -18.98 -11.35
N ARG A 115 -19.33 -19.96 -11.86
CA ARG A 115 -20.37 -20.68 -11.11
C ARG A 115 -19.81 -21.65 -10.07
N TYR A 116 -18.80 -22.46 -10.42
CA TYR A 116 -18.32 -23.52 -9.55
C TYR A 116 -17.08 -23.13 -8.76
N LEU A 117 -16.17 -22.36 -9.36
CA LEU A 117 -14.94 -21.95 -8.69
C LEU A 117 -15.17 -20.66 -7.90
N LEU A 118 -15.49 -19.55 -8.57
CA LEU A 118 -15.55 -18.22 -7.93
C LEU A 118 -16.78 -18.03 -7.03
N SER A 119 -17.93 -18.62 -7.37
CA SER A 119 -19.16 -18.53 -6.57
C SER A 119 -19.19 -19.51 -5.39
N ASN A 120 -18.16 -20.32 -5.18
CA ASN A 120 -18.10 -21.21 -4.03
C ASN A 120 -18.13 -20.39 -2.73
N ARG A 121 -19.01 -20.79 -1.79
CA ARG A 121 -19.19 -20.16 -0.48
C ARG A 121 -17.87 -19.92 0.26
N PHE A 122 -16.91 -20.83 0.14
CA PHE A 122 -15.60 -20.69 0.77
C PHE A 122 -14.76 -19.58 0.13
N MET A 123 -14.71 -19.54 -1.19
CA MET A 123 -13.95 -18.52 -1.92
C MET A 123 -14.54 -17.12 -1.70
N VAL A 124 -15.87 -17.02 -1.73
CA VAL A 124 -16.59 -15.78 -1.41
C VAL A 124 -16.34 -15.37 0.04
N ALA A 125 -16.36 -16.31 1.00
CA ALA A 125 -16.08 -16.01 2.40
C ALA A 125 -14.66 -15.45 2.61
N ILE A 126 -13.65 -16.03 1.94
CA ILE A 126 -12.27 -15.53 1.96
C ILE A 126 -12.21 -14.12 1.33
N GLY A 127 -12.87 -13.92 0.19
CA GLY A 127 -12.95 -12.61 -0.46
C GLY A 127 -13.57 -11.54 0.43
N LEU A 128 -14.62 -11.89 1.18
CA LEU A 128 -15.31 -10.98 2.10
C LEU A 128 -14.44 -10.55 3.29
N ILE A 129 -13.54 -11.40 3.78
CA ILE A 129 -12.62 -11.06 4.88
C ILE A 129 -11.27 -10.52 4.39
N SER A 130 -11.02 -10.48 3.08
CA SER A 130 -9.71 -10.13 2.51
C SER A 130 -9.26 -8.70 2.87
N TYR A 131 -10.20 -7.74 2.88
CA TYR A 131 -9.92 -6.36 3.24
C TYR A 131 -9.48 -6.20 4.72
N PRO A 132 -10.26 -6.65 5.72
CA PRO A 132 -9.84 -6.53 7.11
C PRO A 132 -8.62 -7.42 7.40
N LEU A 133 -8.47 -8.54 6.69
CA LEU A 133 -7.25 -9.37 6.75
C LEU A 133 -6.02 -8.58 6.35
N TYR A 134 -6.09 -7.84 5.25
CA TYR A 134 -5.01 -6.96 4.82
C TYR A 134 -4.63 -5.93 5.90
N LEU A 135 -5.61 -5.38 6.59
CA LEU A 135 -5.38 -4.38 7.64
C LEU A 135 -4.70 -4.99 8.89
N TRP A 136 -5.24 -6.09 9.40
CA TRP A 136 -4.77 -6.65 10.67
C TRP A 136 -3.46 -7.41 10.57
N HIS A 137 -3.22 -8.16 9.50
CA HIS A 137 -1.97 -8.94 9.39
C HIS A 137 -0.75 -8.00 9.34
N TRP A 138 -0.84 -6.89 8.61
CA TRP A 138 0.27 -5.94 8.49
C TRP A 138 0.49 -5.18 9.79
N ALA A 139 -0.57 -4.72 10.47
CA ALA A 139 -0.46 -4.07 11.76
C ALA A 139 0.23 -4.99 12.79
N LEU A 140 -0.25 -6.24 12.92
CA LEU A 140 0.30 -7.19 13.88
C LEU A 140 1.75 -7.59 13.56
N LEU A 141 2.09 -7.80 12.28
CA LEU A 141 3.46 -8.11 11.87
C LEU A 141 4.41 -6.94 12.12
N SER A 142 3.99 -5.71 11.82
CA SER A 142 4.78 -4.50 12.11
C SER A 142 5.04 -4.35 13.61
N PHE A 143 4.02 -4.55 14.44
CA PHE A 143 4.19 -4.52 15.90
C PHE A 143 5.13 -5.60 16.40
N ALA A 144 5.01 -6.84 15.92
CA ALA A 144 5.88 -7.92 16.31
C ALA A 144 7.35 -7.68 15.91
N GLN A 145 7.58 -7.09 14.74
CA GLN A 145 8.93 -6.79 14.23
C GLN A 145 9.66 -5.74 15.08
N ILE A 146 8.93 -4.80 15.68
CA ILE A 146 9.49 -3.78 16.58
C ILE A 146 10.02 -4.42 17.88
N TRP A 147 9.41 -5.52 18.32
CA TRP A 147 9.73 -6.18 19.59
C TRP A 147 10.90 -7.17 19.47
N GLY A 148 11.27 -7.59 18.26
CA GLY A 148 12.43 -8.44 18.02
C GLY A 148 12.26 -9.41 16.84
N PRO A 149 13.23 -10.32 16.63
CA PRO A 149 13.15 -11.34 15.59
C PRO A 149 12.00 -12.32 15.86
N ILE A 150 11.18 -12.56 14.84
CA ILE A 150 9.95 -13.37 14.95
C ILE A 150 10.22 -14.83 14.55
N PHE A 151 10.00 -15.76 15.47
CA PHE A 151 10.06 -17.21 15.25
C PHE A 151 8.82 -17.75 14.51
N ILE A 152 8.91 -18.97 13.98
CA ILE A 152 7.84 -19.58 13.15
C ILE A 152 6.51 -19.70 13.92
N GLU A 153 6.57 -20.06 15.21
CA GLU A 153 5.40 -20.22 16.08
C GLU A 153 4.66 -18.90 16.28
N GLN A 154 5.42 -17.82 16.51
CA GLN A 154 4.88 -16.46 16.65
C GLN A 154 4.25 -15.97 15.35
N ARG A 155 4.84 -16.31 14.19
CA ARG A 155 4.23 -15.99 12.88
C ARG A 155 2.89 -16.70 12.70
N LEU A 156 2.80 -17.99 13.02
CA LEU A 156 1.54 -18.74 12.95
C LEU A 156 0.48 -18.15 13.89
N LEU A 157 0.88 -17.77 15.11
CA LEU A 157 0.00 -17.09 16.05
C LEU A 157 -0.52 -15.75 15.50
N ILE A 158 0.36 -14.93 14.92
CA ILE A 158 -0.01 -13.64 14.31
C ILE A 158 -0.98 -13.84 13.15
N VAL A 159 -0.75 -14.84 12.29
CA VAL A 159 -1.69 -15.16 11.21
C VAL A 159 -3.06 -15.56 11.79
N GLY A 160 -3.08 -16.42 12.81
CA GLY A 160 -4.32 -16.83 13.50
C GLY A 160 -5.08 -15.64 14.10
N LEU A 161 -4.37 -14.76 14.82
CA LEU A 161 -4.94 -13.54 15.38
C LEU A 161 -5.44 -12.59 14.29
N SER A 162 -4.71 -12.45 13.18
CA SER A 162 -5.13 -11.63 12.06
C SER A 162 -6.44 -12.14 11.46
N LEU A 163 -6.59 -13.45 11.25
CA LEU A 163 -7.82 -14.07 10.75
C LEU A 163 -8.99 -13.86 11.72
N MET A 164 -8.74 -14.03 13.02
CA MET A 164 -9.74 -13.83 14.07
C MET A 164 -10.25 -12.38 14.09
N PHE A 165 -9.36 -11.39 14.17
CA PHE A 165 -9.75 -9.98 14.16
C PHE A 165 -10.39 -9.55 12.85
N SER A 166 -9.96 -10.14 11.73
CA SER A 166 -10.55 -9.84 10.43
C SER A 166 -11.97 -10.33 10.30
N TRP A 167 -12.23 -11.55 10.78
CA TRP A 167 -13.58 -12.09 10.82
C TRP A 167 -14.49 -11.30 11.77
N LEU A 168 -13.96 -10.89 12.93
CA LEU A 168 -14.69 -10.08 13.89
C LEU A 168 -15.04 -8.69 13.32
N THR A 169 -14.06 -8.04 12.67
CA THR A 169 -14.23 -6.75 11.98
C THR A 169 -15.28 -6.86 10.87
N TYR A 170 -15.18 -7.89 10.03
CA TYR A 170 -16.15 -8.15 8.98
C TYR A 170 -17.58 -8.31 9.55
N ARG A 171 -17.73 -9.07 10.63
CA ARG A 171 -19.04 -9.39 11.20
C ARG A 171 -19.66 -8.23 12.00
N LEU A 172 -18.85 -7.50 12.77
CA LEU A 172 -19.31 -6.44 13.67
C LEU A 172 -19.32 -5.05 13.03
N ILE A 173 -18.49 -4.80 12.02
CA ILE A 173 -18.34 -3.47 11.41
C ILE A 173 -18.86 -3.48 9.97
N GLU A 174 -18.28 -4.31 9.10
CA GLU A 174 -18.60 -4.25 7.67
C GLU A 174 -20.02 -4.72 7.34
N LYS A 175 -20.44 -5.87 7.90
CA LYS A 175 -21.78 -6.42 7.67
C LYS A 175 -22.90 -5.46 8.10
N PRO A 176 -22.89 -4.84 9.30
CA PRO A 176 -23.91 -3.85 9.67
C PRO A 176 -23.77 -2.52 8.91
N LEU A 177 -22.57 -2.13 8.50
CA LEU A 177 -22.38 -0.94 7.66
C LEU A 177 -23.01 -1.12 6.28
N ARG A 178 -22.92 -2.31 5.67
CA ARG A 178 -23.49 -2.66 4.36
C ARG A 178 -25.02 -2.57 4.31
N ASN A 179 -25.70 -2.65 5.45
CA ASN A 179 -27.15 -2.58 5.48
C ASN A 179 -27.66 -1.15 5.16
N ARG A 180 -28.45 -1.03 4.08
CA ARG A 180 -28.80 0.23 3.40
C ARG A 180 -29.62 1.22 4.22
N GLN A 181 -30.24 0.77 5.30
CA GLN A 181 -31.26 1.53 6.04
C GLN A 181 -30.77 2.87 6.61
N PHE A 182 -29.46 3.11 6.72
CA PHE A 182 -28.90 4.33 7.32
C PHE A 182 -27.75 4.99 6.55
N ILE A 183 -27.62 4.74 5.23
CA ILE A 183 -26.46 5.20 4.45
C ILE A 183 -26.26 6.72 4.54
N ARG A 184 -27.31 7.54 4.42
CA ARG A 184 -27.18 9.01 4.49
C ARG A 184 -26.61 9.52 5.82
N LYS A 185 -27.12 9.00 6.96
CA LYS A 185 -26.62 9.36 8.30
C LYS A 185 -25.19 8.85 8.54
N LYS A 186 -24.86 7.66 8.03
CA LYS A 186 -23.52 7.08 8.10
C LYS A 186 -22.51 7.91 7.28
N SER A 187 -22.86 8.31 6.06
CA SER A 187 -22.01 9.13 5.19
C SER A 187 -21.75 10.52 5.79
N SER A 188 -22.76 11.17 6.38
CA SER A 188 -22.54 12.47 7.04
C SER A 188 -21.62 12.37 8.25
N VAL A 189 -21.75 11.31 9.06
CA VAL A 189 -20.84 11.05 10.19
C VAL A 189 -19.41 10.79 9.71
N LEU A 190 -19.23 9.97 8.67
CA LEU A 190 -17.91 9.69 8.10
C LEU A 190 -17.24 10.94 7.53
N ILE A 191 -18.00 11.79 6.82
CA ILE A 191 -17.49 13.06 6.30
C ILE A 191 -17.10 13.98 7.47
N GLY A 192 -17.93 14.09 8.50
CA GLY A 192 -17.60 14.86 9.71
C GLY A 192 -16.33 14.35 10.38
N LEU A 193 -16.14 13.03 10.45
CA LEU A 193 -14.97 12.41 11.05
C LEU A 193 -13.70 12.61 10.20
N MET A 194 -13.80 12.56 8.86
CA MET A 194 -12.70 12.93 7.97
C MET A 194 -12.31 14.40 8.10
N ILE A 195 -13.29 15.31 8.18
CA ILE A 195 -13.03 16.74 8.42
C ILE A 195 -12.37 16.93 9.78
N ALA A 196 -12.81 16.22 10.81
CA ALA A 196 -12.19 16.27 12.13
C ALA A 196 -10.75 15.76 12.11
N ILE A 197 -10.46 14.66 11.42
CA ILE A 197 -9.08 14.14 11.26
C ILE A 197 -8.22 15.15 10.48
N LEU A 198 -8.74 15.75 9.41
CA LEU A 198 -8.03 16.79 8.66
C LEU A 198 -7.77 18.03 9.51
N ALA A 199 -8.76 18.46 10.29
CA ALA A 199 -8.62 19.59 11.21
C ALA A 199 -7.59 19.29 12.30
N VAL A 200 -7.62 18.10 12.90
CA VAL A 200 -6.61 17.65 13.86
C VAL A 200 -5.25 17.61 13.20
N GLY A 201 -5.10 16.98 12.03
CA GLY A 201 -3.84 16.93 11.29
C GLY A 201 -3.30 18.32 10.98
N PHE A 202 -4.16 19.24 10.55
CA PHE A 202 -3.82 20.64 10.28
C PHE A 202 -3.36 21.37 11.55
N ILE A 203 -4.06 21.19 12.67
CA ILE A 203 -3.68 21.73 13.99
C ILE A 203 -2.30 21.19 14.39
N LEU A 204 -2.07 19.88 14.23
CA LEU A 204 -0.79 19.25 14.54
C LEU A 204 0.36 19.78 13.69
N THR A 205 0.13 20.11 12.42
CA THR A 205 1.16 20.68 11.53
C THR A 205 1.36 22.18 11.71
N SER A 206 0.37 22.92 12.23
CA SER A 206 0.39 24.38 12.28
C SER A 206 0.90 24.95 13.60
N ASN A 207 0.82 24.22 14.73
CA ASN A 207 1.60 24.42 15.97
C ASN A 207 1.19 23.46 17.13
N GLY A 208 0.51 22.35 16.85
CA GLY A 208 0.08 21.39 17.88
C GLY A 208 -1.02 21.93 18.81
N PHE A 209 -1.33 21.18 19.87
CA PHE A 209 -2.18 21.66 20.97
C PHE A 209 -1.29 22.32 22.02
N SER A 210 -1.66 23.51 22.52
CA SER A 210 -0.87 24.23 23.53
C SER A 210 -0.71 23.45 24.85
N GLU A 211 -1.62 22.52 25.14
CA GLU A 211 -1.57 21.62 26.31
C GLU A 211 -0.74 20.36 26.10
N ARG A 212 -0.21 20.13 24.89
CA ARG A 212 0.98 19.29 24.80
C ARG A 212 2.04 20.10 25.53
N GLY A 213 2.28 19.77 26.79
CA GLY A 213 3.59 19.97 27.40
C GLY A 213 4.55 19.42 26.37
N VAL A 214 5.11 20.33 25.57
CA VAL A 214 6.15 20.00 24.63
C VAL A 214 7.14 19.32 25.56
N ASN A 215 7.42 18.04 25.31
CA ASN A 215 8.71 17.50 25.73
C ASN A 215 9.68 18.37 24.93
N THR A 216 9.95 19.56 25.46
CA THR A 216 10.92 20.51 24.97
C THR A 216 12.18 19.68 24.97
N LEU A 217 12.51 19.21 23.77
CA LEU A 217 13.68 18.43 23.45
C LEU A 217 13.60 17.01 24.03
N SER A 218 12.94 16.11 23.28
CA SER A 218 13.46 14.75 23.29
C SER A 218 14.93 14.87 22.90
N GLN A 219 15.84 14.43 23.78
CA GLN A 219 17.29 14.55 23.57
C GLN A 219 17.70 14.04 22.17
N PHE A 220 16.88 13.21 21.53
CA PHE A 220 17.00 12.72 20.17
C PHE A 220 16.90 13.77 19.05
N GLU A 221 16.00 14.77 19.14
CA GLU A 221 15.90 15.81 18.10
C GLU A 221 17.04 16.82 18.20
N GLN A 222 17.47 17.15 19.42
CA GLN A 222 18.69 17.93 19.65
C GLN A 222 19.93 17.15 19.17
N SER A 223 19.98 15.83 19.44
CA SER A 223 21.03 14.96 18.89
C SER A 223 20.98 14.83 17.36
N ALA A 224 19.83 15.04 16.71
CA ALA A 224 19.71 14.98 15.26
C ALA A 224 20.10 16.30 14.58
N GLN A 225 19.83 17.46 15.22
CA GLN A 225 20.25 18.77 14.74
C GLN A 225 21.71 19.09 15.06
N ASP A 226 22.22 18.66 16.21
CA ASP A 226 23.61 18.84 16.63
C ASP A 226 24.53 17.70 16.15
N GLY A 227 24.12 16.87 15.18
CA GLY A 227 25.02 15.82 14.65
C GLY A 227 25.51 14.84 15.71
N SER A 228 24.67 14.48 16.69
CA SER A 228 24.90 13.57 17.81
C SER A 228 26.08 13.92 18.73
N ASP A 229 26.73 15.06 18.51
CA ASP A 229 27.97 15.41 19.17
C ASP A 229 27.82 16.29 20.42
N GLY A 230 26.62 16.86 20.64
CA GLY A 230 26.34 17.76 21.77
C GLY A 230 27.21 19.03 21.78
N GLY A 231 27.77 19.43 20.64
CA GLY A 231 28.73 20.53 20.50
C GLY A 231 30.14 20.22 20.99
N PHE A 232 30.44 18.96 21.31
CA PHE A 232 31.75 18.53 21.82
C PHE A 232 32.71 18.05 20.73
N VAL A 233 32.25 17.93 19.49
CA VAL A 233 33.09 17.44 18.39
C VAL A 233 33.54 18.59 17.50
N ILE A 234 34.83 18.58 17.16
CA ILE A 234 35.43 19.47 16.17
C ILE A 234 35.93 18.66 14.98
N GLN A 235 35.91 19.26 13.79
CA GLN A 235 36.45 18.64 12.59
C GLN A 235 37.98 18.71 12.62
N GLY A 236 38.61 17.73 13.28
CA GLY A 236 40.05 17.62 13.48
C GLY A 236 40.47 16.16 13.60
N CYS A 237 41.69 15.81 13.19
CA CYS A 237 42.23 14.45 13.37
C CYS A 237 43.17 14.35 14.58
N GLY A 238 43.44 15.44 15.33
CA GLY A 238 44.48 15.46 16.37
C GLY A 238 45.91 15.14 15.90
N LEU A 239 46.13 15.00 14.59
CA LEU A 239 47.42 14.63 13.99
C LEU A 239 48.18 15.87 13.56
N SER A 240 49.46 15.95 13.94
CA SER A 240 50.38 17.02 13.53
C SER A 240 50.82 16.92 12.07
N ASP A 241 50.63 15.75 11.43
CA ASP A 241 51.06 15.47 10.07
C ASP A 241 49.89 15.64 9.07
N LEU A 242 49.96 16.69 8.27
CA LEU A 242 48.91 17.11 7.33
C LEU A 242 48.71 16.10 6.19
N ALA A 243 49.71 15.28 5.87
CA ALA A 243 49.63 14.27 4.80
C ALA A 243 48.64 13.14 5.12
N PHE A 244 48.46 12.80 6.40
CA PHE A 244 47.55 11.75 6.82
C PHE A 244 46.08 12.17 6.77
N LYS A 245 45.79 13.47 6.81
CA LYS A 245 44.43 14.00 6.77
C LYS A 245 43.74 13.75 5.43
N GLU A 246 44.49 13.66 4.33
CA GLU A 246 43.95 13.41 2.98
C GLU A 246 43.49 11.96 2.77
N TYR A 247 43.96 11.02 3.59
CA TYR A 247 43.55 9.61 3.51
C TYR A 247 42.16 9.34 4.10
N PHE A 248 41.63 10.25 4.92
CA PHE A 248 40.34 10.07 5.59
C PHE A 248 39.28 10.99 5.02
N ALA A 249 38.13 10.42 4.63
CA ALA A 249 36.99 11.18 4.12
C ALA A 249 36.36 12.12 5.16
N GLY A 250 36.60 11.88 6.45
CA GLY A 250 36.19 12.74 7.56
C GLY A 250 36.94 12.39 8.83
N CYS A 251 37.33 13.40 9.60
CA CYS A 251 37.97 13.27 10.91
C CYS A 251 37.24 14.15 11.93
N PHE A 252 37.05 13.58 13.11
CA PHE A 252 36.34 14.19 14.22
C PHE A 252 37.14 13.97 15.50
N GLU A 253 37.19 14.99 16.35
CA GLU A 253 37.95 15.00 17.59
C GLU A 253 37.12 15.62 18.72
N ASP A 254 37.31 15.15 19.96
CA ASP A 254 36.67 15.74 21.14
C ASP A 254 37.37 17.06 21.50
N ARG A 255 36.58 18.11 21.73
CA ARG A 255 37.05 19.45 22.09
C ARG A 255 37.57 19.54 23.53
N ARG A 256 37.20 18.62 24.41
CA ARG A 256 37.40 18.75 25.88
C ARG A 256 38.76 18.26 26.36
N GLU A 257 39.25 17.14 25.83
CA GLU A 257 40.52 16.53 26.23
C GLU A 257 41.35 16.16 24.99
N PRO A 258 42.69 16.23 25.06
CA PRO A 258 43.53 15.72 23.98
C PRO A 258 43.27 14.23 23.75
N ALA A 259 43.16 13.83 22.49
CA ALA A 259 42.75 12.49 22.10
C ALA A 259 43.66 11.39 22.71
N LYS A 260 43.07 10.55 23.58
CA LYS A 260 43.75 9.38 24.19
C LYS A 260 43.56 8.09 23.38
N PHE A 261 42.46 8.02 22.63
CA PHE A 261 42.06 6.85 21.83
C PHE A 261 41.67 7.31 20.43
N ALA A 262 41.99 6.50 19.42
CA ALA A 262 41.61 6.74 18.03
C ALA A 262 40.65 5.63 17.56
N LEU A 263 39.52 6.02 16.99
CA LEU A 263 38.56 5.12 16.36
C LEU A 263 38.66 5.27 14.84
N VAL A 264 39.11 4.21 14.16
CA VAL A 264 39.31 4.21 12.70
C VAL A 264 38.40 3.15 12.07
N GLY A 265 37.65 3.52 11.03
CA GLY A 265 36.77 2.60 10.31
C GLY A 265 35.90 3.29 9.28
N ASP A 266 34.78 2.65 8.93
CA ASP A 266 33.80 3.13 7.96
C ASP A 266 32.65 3.92 8.63
N SER A 267 31.52 4.04 7.94
CA SER A 267 30.33 4.71 8.47
C SER A 267 29.77 4.10 9.75
N LYS A 268 30.04 2.81 10.05
CA LYS A 268 29.63 2.18 11.32
C LYS A 268 30.53 2.61 12.47
N ALA A 269 31.82 2.72 12.24
CA ALA A 269 32.75 3.26 13.24
C ALA A 269 32.40 4.72 13.55
N MET A 270 32.10 5.50 12.51
CA MET A 270 31.64 6.89 12.66
C MET A 270 30.34 6.99 13.48
N ALA A 271 29.41 6.05 13.33
CA ALA A 271 28.16 6.04 14.10
C ALA A 271 28.36 5.75 15.61
N LEU A 272 29.48 5.12 16.00
CA LEU A 272 29.79 4.80 17.40
C LEU A 272 30.54 5.93 18.12
N PHE A 273 31.25 6.77 17.37
CA PHE A 273 32.08 7.86 17.89
C PHE A 273 31.34 8.82 18.86
N PRO A 274 30.13 9.32 18.57
CA PRO A 274 29.45 10.27 19.46
C PRO A 274 29.05 9.64 20.81
N GLY A 275 28.78 8.33 20.83
CA GLY A 275 28.52 7.59 22.07
C GLY A 275 29.74 7.48 22.97
N LEU A 276 30.93 7.32 22.38
CA LEU A 276 32.21 7.26 23.11
C LEU A 276 32.67 8.63 23.61
N VAL A 277 32.40 9.69 22.85
CA VAL A 277 32.66 11.06 23.31
C VAL A 277 31.78 11.40 24.51
N ARG A 278 30.57 10.84 24.62
CA ARG A 278 29.65 11.18 25.73
C ARG A 278 29.95 10.46 27.06
N SER A 279 30.67 9.34 27.05
CA SER A 279 30.98 8.51 28.24
C SER A 279 32.17 9.05 29.03
#